data_AF-A0A9W8ZWB6-F1
#
_entry.id   AF-A0A9W8ZWB6-F1
#
_cell.length_a   1.000
_cell.length_b   1.000
_cell.length_c   1.000
_cell.angle_alpha   90.00
_cell.angle_beta   90.00
_cell.angle_gamma   90.00
#
_symmetry.space_group_name_H-M   'P 1'
#
loop_
_entity.id
_entity.type
_entity.pdbx_description
1 polymer ?
#
loop_
_entity_poly.entity_id
_entity_poly.type
_entity_poly.pdbx_seq_one_letter_code
_entity_poly.pdbx_strand_id
1 'polypeptide(L)'
;MPTITSQDDIIKASELDEVATWQGLDPSDFTNPGDWVIIRTGFIKQYNALSTHDQEVLPPRDFPMWIGLEASEETLIWAWEKKISMIGADNPGVESYPFGAVILGENRSLHEIFISGWGQNIGRLEPFLKLIHRSI
;
A
#
# COMPACT_ATOMS: atom_id res chain seq x y z
N MET A 1 -1.82 -19.44 -18.57
CA MET A 1 -2.28 -18.31 -17.74
C MET A 1 -1.30 -18.24 -16.58
N PRO A 2 -0.50 -17.18 -16.41
CA PRO A 2 0.27 -17.04 -15.18
C PRO A 2 -0.72 -16.85 -14.04
N THR A 3 -0.74 -17.79 -13.13
CA THR A 3 -1.51 -17.73 -11.89
C THR A 3 -0.90 -16.66 -11.01
N ILE A 4 -1.51 -15.48 -10.95
CA ILE A 4 -1.16 -14.41 -10.00
C ILE A 4 -1.92 -14.69 -8.69
N THR A 5 -1.62 -15.83 -8.08
CA THR A 5 -1.94 -16.07 -6.67
C THR A 5 -0.80 -16.88 -6.10
N SER A 6 0.23 -16.16 -5.68
CA SER A 6 1.06 -16.62 -4.57
C SER A 6 0.72 -15.76 -3.36
N GLN A 7 1.15 -16.19 -2.19
CA GLN A 7 0.99 -15.49 -0.91
C GLN A 7 1.74 -14.13 -0.86
N ASP A 8 2.21 -13.63 -2.01
CA ASP A 8 3.17 -12.55 -2.21
C ASP A 8 2.51 -11.21 -2.59
N ASP A 9 1.17 -11.14 -2.64
CA ASP A 9 0.41 -9.93 -2.98
C ASP A 9 -0.06 -9.14 -1.74
N ILE A 10 0.37 -9.52 -0.54
CA ILE A 10 0.03 -8.81 0.70
C ILE A 10 1.31 -8.34 1.37
N ILE A 11 1.41 -7.04 1.60
CA ILE A 11 2.52 -6.40 2.29
C ILE A 11 2.14 -6.24 3.76
N LYS A 12 2.86 -6.88 4.66
CA LYS A 12 2.63 -6.73 6.11
C LYS A 12 3.35 -5.51 6.66
N ALA A 13 2.82 -4.94 7.73
CA ALA A 13 3.47 -3.84 8.44
C ALA A 13 4.91 -4.19 8.89
N SER A 14 5.16 -5.44 9.30
CA SER A 14 6.49 -5.92 9.66
C SER A 14 7.49 -5.90 8.49
N GLU A 15 7.02 -6.14 7.26
CA GLU A 15 7.88 -6.09 6.07
C GLU A 15 8.32 -4.64 5.78
N LEU A 16 7.51 -3.65 6.14
CA LEU A 16 7.91 -2.24 6.04
C LEU A 16 9.05 -1.91 7.01
N ASP A 17 9.05 -2.50 8.21
CA ASP A 17 10.14 -2.39 9.17
C ASP A 17 11.41 -3.12 8.68
N GLU A 18 11.26 -4.28 8.03
CA GLU A 18 12.37 -4.97 7.35
C GLU A 18 12.96 -4.12 6.21
N VAL A 19 12.12 -3.46 5.41
CA VAL A 19 12.56 -2.52 4.36
C VAL A 19 13.26 -1.31 4.96
N ALA A 20 12.75 -0.74 6.05
CA ALA A 20 13.43 0.35 6.75
C ALA A 20 14.84 -0.07 7.21
N THR A 21 14.95 -1.27 7.80
CA THR A 21 16.24 -1.86 8.19
C THR A 21 17.18 -2.03 6.98
N TRP A 22 16.67 -2.56 5.87
CA TRP A 22 17.43 -2.73 4.63
C TRP A 22 17.93 -1.39 4.06
N GLN A 23 17.17 -0.29 4.25
CA GLN A 23 17.57 1.07 3.89
C GLN A 23 18.58 1.70 4.88
N GLY A 24 18.97 0.98 5.94
CA GLY A 24 19.87 1.48 6.98
C GLY A 24 19.19 2.37 8.01
N LEU A 25 17.86 2.32 8.11
CA LEU A 25 17.06 3.04 9.09
C LEU A 25 16.77 2.12 10.29
N ASP A 26 16.52 2.71 11.46
CA ASP A 26 16.05 1.96 12.64
C ASP A 26 14.52 1.87 12.61
N PRO A 27 13.91 0.67 12.53
CA PRO A 27 12.47 0.49 12.56
C PRO A 27 11.76 1.18 13.73
N SER A 28 12.43 1.35 14.87
CA SER A 28 11.84 1.96 16.06
C SER A 28 11.75 3.48 16.00
N ASP A 29 12.51 4.15 15.11
CA ASP A 29 12.65 5.62 15.11
C ASP A 29 12.80 6.25 13.71
N PHE A 30 12.56 5.50 12.63
CA PHE A 30 12.71 6.06 11.28
C PHE A 30 11.63 7.07 10.87
N THR A 31 10.58 7.22 11.67
CA THR A 31 9.44 8.12 11.43
C THR A 31 9.32 9.16 12.52
N ASN A 32 9.08 10.41 12.14
CA ASN A 32 8.64 11.47 13.04
C ASN A 32 7.12 11.61 13.01
N PRO A 33 6.49 12.14 14.09
CA PRO A 33 5.08 12.47 14.07
C PRO A 33 4.73 13.39 12.92
N GLY A 34 3.78 12.97 12.09
CA GLY A 34 3.35 13.72 10.91
C GLY A 34 3.99 13.27 9.60
N ASP A 35 4.96 12.36 9.62
CA ASP A 35 5.62 11.87 8.41
C ASP A 35 4.64 11.14 7.49
N TRP A 36 5.02 11.12 6.21
CA TRP A 36 4.33 10.38 5.16
C TRP A 36 5.11 9.13 4.84
N VAL A 37 4.42 7.99 4.76
CA VAL A 37 5.02 6.76 4.25
C VAL A 37 4.51 6.50 2.85
N ILE A 38 5.43 6.28 1.92
CA ILE A 38 5.12 5.98 0.52
C ILE A 38 5.65 4.60 0.18
N ILE A 39 4.74 3.68 -0.14
CA ILE A 39 5.04 2.29 -0.44
C ILE A 39 5.15 2.13 -1.96
N ARG A 40 6.32 1.69 -2.43
CA ARG A 40 6.56 1.38 -3.84
C ARG A 40 6.43 -0.12 -4.09
N THR A 41 5.23 -0.54 -4.47
CA THR A 41 4.86 -1.89 -4.88
C THR A 41 5.36 -2.25 -6.29
N GLY A 42 5.59 -1.25 -7.15
CA GLY A 42 5.97 -1.46 -8.54
C GLY A 42 4.79 -1.71 -9.49
N PHE A 43 3.55 -1.65 -9.01
CA PHE A 43 2.34 -1.86 -9.81
C PHE A 43 2.28 -0.91 -11.03
N ILE A 44 2.43 0.41 -10.82
CA ILE A 44 2.42 1.38 -11.93
C ILE A 44 3.53 1.15 -12.95
N LYS A 45 4.71 0.69 -12.49
CA LYS A 45 5.81 0.34 -13.42
C LYS A 45 5.39 -0.82 -14.32
N GLN A 46 4.75 -1.84 -13.78
CA GLN A 46 4.28 -2.99 -14.56
C GLN A 46 3.11 -2.60 -15.47
N TYR A 47 2.14 -1.83 -14.96
CA TYR A 47 1.00 -1.34 -15.73
C TYR A 47 1.44 -0.52 -16.96
N ASN A 48 2.38 0.41 -16.78
CA ASN A 48 2.91 1.24 -17.86
C ASN A 48 3.73 0.45 -18.91
N ALA A 49 4.19 -0.75 -18.59
CA ALA A 49 4.91 -1.61 -19.54
C ALA A 49 3.97 -2.37 -20.48
N LEU A 50 2.67 -2.37 -20.20
CA LEU A 50 1.65 -3.03 -21.02
C LEU A 50 1.31 -2.21 -22.26
N SER A 51 0.79 -2.88 -23.29
CA SER A 51 0.26 -2.20 -24.47
C SER A 51 -0.99 -1.37 -24.10
N THR A 52 -1.31 -0.34 -24.89
CA THR A 52 -2.55 0.45 -24.68
C THR A 52 -3.79 -0.44 -24.66
N HIS A 53 -3.84 -1.44 -25.53
CA HIS A 53 -4.93 -2.41 -25.53
C HIS A 53 -5.01 -3.17 -24.21
N ASP A 54 -3.88 -3.72 -23.74
CA ASP A 54 -3.81 -4.46 -22.47
C ASP A 54 -4.18 -3.59 -21.28
N GLN A 55 -3.78 -2.31 -21.26
CA GLN A 55 -4.18 -1.33 -20.24
C GLN A 55 -5.68 -1.05 -20.25
N GLU A 56 -6.30 -0.95 -21.43
CA GLU A 56 -7.73 -0.71 -21.59
C GLU A 56 -8.58 -1.95 -21.31
N VAL A 57 -8.07 -3.15 -21.61
CA VAL A 57 -8.72 -4.43 -21.27
C VAL A 57 -8.41 -4.91 -19.86
N LEU A 58 -7.55 -4.20 -19.14
CA LEU A 58 -7.42 -4.19 -17.67
C LEU A 58 -8.42 -3.22 -17.00
N PRO A 59 -9.72 -3.55 -16.91
CA PRO A 59 -10.58 -3.14 -15.80
C PRO A 59 -11.16 -4.40 -15.09
N PRO A 60 -11.86 -4.29 -13.93
CA PRO A 60 -12.00 -5.39 -12.98
C PRO A 60 -12.95 -6.46 -13.52
N ARG A 61 -12.44 -7.35 -14.37
CA ARG A 61 -13.19 -8.49 -14.86
C ARG A 61 -13.12 -9.54 -13.77
N ASP A 62 -14.17 -9.49 -12.97
CA ASP A 62 -14.64 -10.47 -12.01
C ASP A 62 -13.90 -10.52 -10.65
N PHE A 63 -12.57 -10.36 -10.59
CA PHE A 63 -11.81 -10.26 -9.33
C PHE A 63 -10.48 -9.50 -9.51
N PRO A 64 -10.44 -8.17 -9.37
CA PRO A 64 -9.20 -7.44 -9.61
C PRO A 64 -8.23 -7.60 -8.44
N MET A 65 -7.37 -8.61 -8.46
CA MET A 65 -6.32 -8.76 -7.45
C MET A 65 -5.18 -7.77 -7.72
N TRP A 66 -4.73 -7.08 -6.67
CA TRP A 66 -3.52 -6.27 -6.71
C TRP A 66 -2.81 -6.33 -5.36
N ILE A 67 -1.48 -6.21 -5.45
CA ILE A 67 -0.63 -6.11 -4.27
C ILE A 67 -0.95 -4.87 -3.45
N GLY A 68 -0.88 -4.95 -2.12
CA GLY A 68 -0.98 -3.78 -1.25
C GLY A 68 -0.78 -4.11 0.22
N LEU A 69 -0.92 -3.08 1.06
CA LEU A 69 -0.80 -3.21 2.51
C LEU A 69 -1.90 -4.12 3.09
N GLU A 70 -1.53 -4.96 4.04
CA GLU A 70 -2.46 -5.86 4.72
C GLU A 70 -3.48 -5.07 5.54
N ALA A 71 -4.77 -5.33 5.30
CA ALA A 71 -5.84 -4.85 6.17
C ALA A 71 -5.87 -5.69 7.46
N SER A 72 -5.25 -5.20 8.53
CA SER A 72 -5.14 -5.90 9.81
C SER A 72 -5.05 -4.93 10.98
N GLU A 73 -5.31 -5.42 12.19
CA GLU A 73 -5.13 -4.64 13.43
C GLU A 73 -3.65 -4.26 13.62
N GLU A 74 -2.74 -5.14 13.22
CA GLU A 74 -1.30 -4.91 13.24
C GLU A 74 -0.90 -3.72 12.37
N THR A 75 -1.46 -3.59 11.16
CA THR A 75 -1.25 -2.42 10.30
C THR A 75 -1.76 -1.13 10.93
N LEU A 76 -2.93 -1.17 11.59
CA LEU A 76 -3.47 0.00 12.28
C LEU A 76 -2.56 0.41 13.44
N ILE A 77 -2.18 -0.54 14.30
CA ILE A 77 -1.28 -0.29 15.43
C ILE A 77 0.04 0.29 14.92
N TRP A 78 0.61 -0.30 13.87
CA TRP A 78 1.85 0.18 13.26
C TRP A 78 1.74 1.64 12.78
N ALA A 79 0.67 1.97 12.06
CA ALA A 79 0.45 3.33 11.56
C ALA A 79 0.27 4.35 12.70
N TRP A 80 -0.45 3.95 13.75
CA TRP A 80 -0.70 4.77 14.93
C TRP A 80 0.56 5.02 15.76
N GLU A 81 1.30 3.96 16.11
CA GLU A 81 2.51 4.06 16.94
C GLU A 81 3.61 4.87 16.24
N LYS A 82 3.75 4.73 14.91
CA LYS A 82 4.65 5.54 14.10
C LYS A 82 4.16 6.96 13.82
N LYS A 83 2.92 7.30 14.23
CA LYS A 83 2.31 8.63 14.10
C LYS A 83 2.32 9.15 12.66
N ILE A 84 2.02 8.27 11.71
CA ILE A 84 2.02 8.56 10.28
C ILE A 84 0.80 9.41 9.95
N SER A 85 0.98 10.55 9.26
CA SER A 85 -0.16 11.41 8.87
C SER A 85 -0.78 11.02 7.52
N MET A 86 -0.01 10.33 6.67
CA MET A 86 -0.46 9.87 5.37
C MET A 86 0.26 8.60 4.94
N ILE A 87 -0.49 7.63 4.41
CA ILE A 87 0.07 6.46 3.72
C ILE A 87 -0.28 6.54 2.24
N GLY A 88 0.75 6.54 1.39
CA GLY A 88 0.59 6.50 -0.06
C GLY A 88 1.18 5.24 -0.66
N ALA A 89 0.71 4.85 -1.83
CA ALA A 89 1.29 3.75 -2.59
C ALA A 89 1.11 3.92 -4.10
N ASP A 90 1.92 3.21 -4.89
CA ASP A 90 1.87 3.18 -6.35
C ASP A 90 1.00 2.03 -6.91
N ASN A 91 0.11 1.47 -6.09
CA ASN A 91 -0.93 0.51 -6.47
C ASN A 91 -2.31 1.18 -6.51
N PRO A 92 -3.36 0.48 -6.97
CA PRO A 92 -4.70 1.08 -7.04
C PRO A 92 -5.29 1.45 -5.67
N GLY A 93 -5.06 0.65 -4.63
CA GLY A 93 -5.83 0.74 -3.38
C GLY A 93 -5.05 1.12 -2.13
N VAL A 94 -3.73 1.33 -2.16
CA VAL A 94 -2.87 1.31 -0.96
C VAL A 94 -2.89 -0.05 -0.26
N GLU A 95 -4.05 -0.49 0.24
CA GLU A 95 -4.28 -1.84 0.74
C GLU A 95 -4.46 -2.87 -0.39
N SER A 96 -4.17 -4.13 -0.07
CA SER A 96 -4.34 -5.27 -0.97
C SER A 96 -5.82 -5.51 -1.31
N TYR A 97 -6.10 -6.05 -2.49
CA TYR A 97 -7.45 -6.53 -2.84
C TYR A 97 -7.53 -8.07 -2.80
N PRO A 98 -8.64 -8.68 -2.32
CA PRO A 98 -9.92 -8.09 -1.96
C PRO A 98 -9.89 -7.15 -0.75
N PHE A 99 -10.65 -6.05 -0.84
CA PHE A 99 -10.86 -5.16 0.29
C PHE A 99 -11.65 -5.86 1.39
N GLY A 100 -11.35 -5.53 2.64
CA GLY A 100 -12.10 -5.99 3.79
C GLY A 100 -11.41 -7.13 4.53
N ALA A 101 -11.17 -6.90 5.81
CA ALA A 101 -10.73 -7.89 6.77
C ALA A 101 -11.59 -7.77 8.03
N VAL A 102 -11.60 -8.83 8.85
CA VAL A 102 -12.22 -8.73 10.18
C VAL A 102 -11.26 -7.96 11.08
N ILE A 103 -11.56 -6.68 11.30
CA ILE A 103 -10.77 -5.78 12.14
C ILE A 103 -11.66 -5.32 13.28
N LEU A 104 -11.23 -5.57 14.52
CA LEU A 104 -12.01 -5.29 15.74
C LEU A 104 -13.40 -5.94 15.70
N GLY A 105 -13.48 -7.18 15.19
CA GLY A 105 -14.69 -7.99 15.14
C GLY A 105 -15.70 -7.66 14.03
N GLU A 106 -15.40 -6.71 13.15
CA GLU A 106 -16.29 -6.29 12.05
C GLU A 106 -15.55 -6.32 10.72
N ASN A 107 -16.27 -6.55 9.62
CA ASN A 107 -15.66 -6.49 8.29
C ASN A 107 -15.43 -5.03 7.89
N ARG A 108 -14.16 -4.62 7.79
CA ARG A 108 -13.74 -3.26 7.45
C ARG A 108 -12.50 -3.28 6.57
N SER A 109 -12.34 -2.24 5.78
CA SER A 109 -11.12 -1.94 5.01
C SER A 109 -10.22 -0.92 5.73
N LEU A 110 -8.97 -0.81 5.31
CA LEU A 110 -8.09 0.27 5.77
C LEU A 110 -8.61 1.64 5.30
N HIS A 111 -9.20 1.72 4.10
CA HIS A 111 -9.83 2.95 3.63
C HIS A 111 -10.89 3.49 4.59
N GLU A 112 -11.80 2.62 5.05
CA GLU A 112 -12.88 3.04 5.95
C GLU A 112 -12.33 3.52 7.29
N ILE A 113 -11.34 2.82 7.85
CA ILE A 113 -10.77 3.17 9.15
C ILE A 113 -9.92 4.44 9.05
N PHE A 114 -9.03 4.54 8.07
CA PHE A 114 -8.17 5.72 7.91
C PHE A 114 -8.97 6.97 7.56
N ILE A 115 -9.79 6.93 6.51
CA ILE A 115 -10.48 8.14 6.03
C ILE A 115 -11.64 8.51 6.96
N SER A 116 -12.57 7.57 7.20
CA SER A 116 -13.80 7.87 7.93
C SER A 116 -13.63 7.77 9.45
N GLY A 117 -12.77 6.87 9.92
CA GLY A 117 -12.52 6.68 11.34
C GLY A 117 -11.54 7.72 11.91
N TRP A 118 -10.33 7.78 11.36
CA TRP A 118 -9.25 8.60 11.92
C TRP A 118 -9.12 9.98 11.28
N GLY A 119 -9.69 10.20 10.10
CA GLY A 119 -9.43 11.39 9.30
C GLY A 119 -7.99 11.42 8.73
N GLN A 120 -7.34 10.26 8.65
CA GLN A 120 -6.01 10.07 8.07
C GLN A 120 -6.10 9.99 6.55
N ASN A 121 -5.24 10.74 5.87
CA ASN A 121 -5.20 10.73 4.42
C ASN A 121 -4.51 9.47 3.90
N ILE A 122 -5.03 8.93 2.80
CA ILE A 122 -4.35 7.93 1.99
C ILE A 122 -4.31 8.37 0.54
N GLY A 123 -3.27 7.96 -0.20
CA GLY A 123 -3.06 8.47 -1.55
C GLY A 123 -2.57 7.42 -2.54
N ARG A 124 -3.25 7.33 -3.69
CA ARG A 124 -2.70 6.69 -4.89
C ARG A 124 -1.72 7.66 -5.57
N LEU A 125 -0.45 7.29 -5.65
CA LEU A 125 0.62 8.19 -6.09
C LEU A 125 1.12 7.85 -7.50
N GLU A 126 0.31 8.13 -8.53
CA GLU A 126 0.79 8.04 -9.92
C GLU A 126 1.76 9.15 -10.35
N PRO A 127 1.58 10.43 -9.94
CA PRO A 127 2.48 11.51 -10.37
C PRO A 127 3.82 11.57 -9.62
N PHE A 128 3.88 11.08 -8.37
CA PHE A 128 5.03 11.30 -7.47
C PHE A 128 6.24 10.40 -7.78
N LEU A 129 6.05 9.25 -8.43
CA LEU A 129 7.15 8.35 -8.82
C LEU A 129 8.19 9.01 -9.75
N LYS A 130 7.78 10.02 -10.54
CA LYS A 130 8.72 10.80 -11.38
C LYS A 130 9.65 11.69 -10.54
N LEU A 131 9.29 12.03 -9.30
CA LEU A 131 10.06 12.90 -8.42
C LEU A 131 11.21 12.15 -7.74
N ILE A 132 10.99 10.91 -7.29
CA ILE A 132 12.00 10.12 -6.56
C ILE A 132 13.11 9.61 -7.50
N HIS A 133 12.79 9.28 -8.75
CA HIS A 133 13.79 8.79 -9.72
C HIS A 133 14.81 9.86 -10.17
N ARG A 134 14.62 11.13 -9.82
CA ARG A 134 15.55 12.22 -10.15
C ARG A 134 16.51 12.60 -9.02
N SER A 135 16.39 11.97 -7.86
CA SER A 135 17.10 12.36 -6.64
C SER A 135 18.08 11.29 -6.13
N ILE A 136 18.42 10.30 -6.97
CA ILE A 136 19.44 9.27 -6.71
C ILE A 136 20.39 9.20 -7.90
#